data_AF-A0A430HJT8-F1
#
_entry.id   AF-A0A430HJT8-F1
#
_cell.length_a   1.000
_cell.length_b   1.000
_cell.length_c   1.000
_cell.angle_alpha   90.00
_cell.angle_beta   90.00
_cell.angle_gamma   90.00
#
_symmetry.space_group_name_H-M   'P 1'
#
loop_
_entity.id
_entity.type
_entity.pdbx_description
1 polymer ?
#
loop_
_entity_poly.entity_id
_entity_poly.type
_entity_poly.pdbx_seq_one_letter_code
_entity_poly.pdbx_strand_id
1 'polypeptide(L)' 'MTNKIAAVARVSSNEMSGCSFCSHSIDGTMDFAAGVNHYLTAHACTLLHVGQEDVAGRDGKPWATTVALLGAW' A
#
# COMPACT_ATOMS: atom_id res chain seq x y z
N MET A 1 -18.70 -8.73 19.08
CA MET A 1 -17.65 -9.32 18.21
C MET A 1 -16.51 -8.32 18.17
N THR A 2 -15.29 -8.75 18.50
CA THR A 2 -14.12 -7.86 18.46
C THR A 2 -13.71 -7.69 17.00
N ASN A 3 -13.89 -6.49 16.43
CA ASN A 3 -13.31 -6.16 15.12
C ASN A 3 -11.80 -6.17 15.28
N LYS A 4 -11.15 -7.26 14.86
CA LYS A 4 -9.69 -7.41 14.90
C LYS A 4 -9.21 -7.45 13.46
N ILE A 5 -8.22 -6.62 13.15
CA ILE A 5 -7.54 -6.67 11.86
C ILE A 5 -6.76 -8.00 11.77
N ALA A 6 -7.07 -8.81 10.77
CA ALA A 6 -6.44 -10.08 10.49
C ALA A 6 -5.11 -9.90 9.74
N ALA A 7 -5.02 -8.90 8.87
CA ALA A 7 -3.81 -8.58 8.10
C ALA A 7 -3.72 -7.09 7.74
N VAL A 8 -2.50 -6.59 7.54
CA VAL A 8 -2.24 -5.23 7.02
C VAL A 8 -1.52 -5.33 5.68
N ALA A 9 -2.06 -4.66 4.66
CA ALA A 9 -1.40 -4.48 3.38
C ALA A 9 -0.77 -3.08 3.28
N ARG A 10 0.37 -3.00 2.59
CA ARG A 10 1.09 -1.75 2.32
C ARG A 10 1.09 -1.50 0.81
N VAL A 11 0.81 -0.26 0.42
CA VAL A 11 1.01 0.25 -0.94
C VAL A 11 1.96 1.43 -0.84
N SER A 12 2.97 1.48 -1.69
CA SER A 12 3.96 2.56 -1.71
C SER A 12 4.11 3.11 -3.12
N SER A 13 4.23 4.43 -3.24
CA SER A 13 4.39 5.11 -4.51
C SER A 13 5.77 4.95 -5.15
N ASN A 14 6.64 4.12 -4.57
CA ASN A 14 8.01 3.91 -5.03
C ASN A 14 8.36 2.42 -5.22
N GLU A 15 7.36 1.53 -5.17
CA GLU A 15 7.59 0.11 -5.39
C GLU A 15 6.51 -0.51 -6.28
N MET A 16 6.92 -1.57 -6.97
CA MET A 16 6.02 -2.54 -7.57
C MET A 16 5.97 -3.75 -6.64
N SER A 17 4.77 -4.20 -6.31
CA SER A 17 4.53 -5.33 -5.42
C SER A 17 3.38 -6.20 -5.92
N GLY A 18 3.23 -7.39 -5.33
CA GLY A 18 2.03 -8.21 -5.53
C GLY A 18 0.95 -7.84 -4.53
N CYS A 19 -0.31 -8.04 -4.89
CA CYS A 19 -1.40 -8.00 -3.92
C CYS A 19 -1.22 -9.10 -2.87
N SER A 20 -1.40 -8.78 -1.59
CA SER A 20 -1.30 -9.76 -0.50
C SER A 20 -2.39 -10.84 -0.51
N PHE A 21 -3.46 -10.67 -1.29
CA PHE A 21 -4.67 -11.51 -1.24
C PHE A 21 -5.01 -12.18 -2.58
N CYS A 22 -4.40 -11.76 -3.68
CA CYS A 22 -4.63 -12.35 -5.00
C CYS A 22 -3.41 -12.18 -5.92
N SER A 23 -3.49 -12.71 -7.15
CA SER A 23 -2.40 -12.64 -8.13
C SER A 23 -2.28 -11.29 -8.86
N HIS A 24 -3.03 -10.26 -8.44
CA HIS A 24 -2.96 -8.93 -9.07
C HIS A 24 -1.65 -8.23 -8.72
N SER A 25 -1.04 -7.55 -9.70
CA SER A 25 0.17 -6.74 -9.49
C SER A 25 -0.22 -5.31 -9.14
N ILE A 26 0.49 -4.73 -8.18
CA ILE A 26 0.32 -3.35 -7.72
C ILE A 26 1.57 -2.59 -8.13
N ASP A 27 1.42 -1.65 -9.07
CA ASP A 27 2.49 -0.74 -9.46
C ASP A 27 2.23 0.65 -8.88
N GLY A 28 2.70 0.88 -7.66
CA GLY A 28 2.55 2.17 -7.01
C GLY A 28 3.44 3.25 -7.62
N THR A 29 4.49 2.88 -8.37
CA THR A 29 5.35 3.85 -9.08
C THR A 29 4.62 4.52 -10.24
N MET A 30 3.64 3.82 -10.83
CA MET A 30 2.84 4.31 -11.95
C MET A 30 1.48 4.87 -11.48
N ASP A 31 0.78 4.14 -10.60
CA ASP A 31 -0.54 4.55 -10.11
C ASP A 31 -0.81 4.05 -8.68
N PHE A 32 -0.32 4.82 -7.71
CA PHE A 32 -0.56 4.61 -6.28
C PHE A 32 -2.05 4.49 -5.93
N ALA A 33 -2.90 5.34 -6.54
CA ALA A 33 -4.32 5.38 -6.22
C ALA A 33 -5.04 4.12 -6.72
N ALA A 34 -4.71 3.63 -7.91
CA ALA A 34 -5.21 2.36 -8.42
C ALA A 34 -4.83 1.19 -7.49
N GLY A 35 -3.59 1.18 -6.99
CA GLY A 35 -3.14 0.19 -6.02
C GLY A 35 -3.98 0.18 -4.74
N VAL A 36 -4.23 1.35 -4.15
CA VAL A 36 -5.10 1.50 -2.97
C VAL A 36 -6.53 1.06 -3.28
N ASN A 37 -7.08 1.51 -4.41
CA ASN A 37 -8.44 1.19 -4.83
C ASN A 37 -8.63 -0.32 -5.06
N HIS A 38 -7.61 -1.04 -5.52
CA HIS A 38 -7.67 -2.49 -5.62
C HIS A 38 -7.97 -3.14 -4.27
N TYR A 39 -7.27 -2.75 -3.20
CA TYR A 39 -7.50 -3.30 -1.86
C TYR A 39 -8.88 -2.89 -1.29
N LEU A 40 -9.32 -1.66 -1.52
CA LEU A 40 -10.62 -1.19 -1.06
C LEU A 40 -11.79 -1.91 -1.75
N THR A 41 -11.68 -2.14 -3.06
CA THR A 41 -12.81 -2.63 -3.88
C THR A 41 -12.82 -4.15 -4.05
N ALA A 42 -11.65 -4.78 -4.24
CA ALA A 42 -11.57 -6.22 -4.49
C ALA A 42 -11.54 -7.05 -3.19
N HIS A 43 -11.01 -6.47 -2.10
CA HIS A 43 -10.76 -7.19 -0.84
C HIS A 43 -11.48 -6.57 0.37
N ALA A 44 -12.34 -5.57 0.14
CA ALA A 44 -13.10 -4.86 1.19
C ALA A 44 -12.22 -4.37 2.36
N CYS A 45 -10.94 -4.08 2.10
CA CYS A 45 -10.05 -3.56 3.12
C CYS A 45 -10.46 -2.15 3.54
N THR A 46 -10.05 -1.73 4.73
CA THR A 46 -10.25 -0.37 5.23
C THR A 46 -8.94 0.40 5.17
N LEU A 47 -8.96 1.63 4.65
CA LEU A 47 -7.80 2.52 4.70
C LEU A 47 -7.55 2.96 6.14
N LEU A 48 -6.38 2.62 6.69
CA LEU A 48 -6.00 2.95 8.05
C LEU A 48 -5.17 4.23 8.12
N HIS A 49 -4.27 4.42 7.16
CA HIS A 49 -3.34 5.54 7.12
C HIS A 49 -2.87 5.84 5.70
N VAL A 50 -2.60 7.12 5.42
CA VAL A 50 -1.81 7.59 4.28
C VAL A 50 -0.78 8.59 4.80
N GLY A 51 0.49 8.38 4.46
CA GLY A 51 1.61 9.18 4.96
C GLY A 51 2.76 9.28 3.97
N GLN A 52 3.85 9.87 4.44
CA GLN A 52 5.12 9.94 3.71
C GLN A 52 6.20 9.15 4.46
N GLU A 53 7.08 8.49 3.74
CA GLU A 53 8.29 7.86 4.24
C GLU A 53 9.49 8.31 3.41
N ASP A 54 10.63 8.54 4.05
CA ASP A 54 11.89 8.78 3.38
C ASP A 54 12.60 7.45 3.14
N VAL A 55 12.92 7.15 1.88
CA VAL A 55 13.70 5.96 1.50
C VAL A 55 15.05 6.38 0.96
N ALA A 56 16.09 5.55 1.17
CA ALA A 56 17.41 5.86 0.65
C ALA A 56 17.41 5.89 -0.88
N GLY A 57 17.70 7.05 -1.47
CA GLY A 57 17.91 7.20 -2.90
C GLY A 57 19.27 6.65 -3.33
N ARG A 58 19.39 6.32 -4.63
CA ARG A 58 20.64 5.77 -5.20
C ARG A 58 21.80 6.75 -5.19
N ASP A 59 21.52 8.04 -5.04
CA ASP A 59 22.48 9.14 -4.92
C ASP A 59 22.87 9.44 -3.46
N GLY A 60 22.41 8.63 -2.51
CA GLY A 60 22.62 8.82 -1.08
C GLY A 60 21.73 9.89 -0.45
N LYS A 61 20.80 10.49 -1.21
CA LYS A 61 19.80 11.42 -0.68
C LYS A 61 18.48 10.70 -0.43
N PRO A 62 17.73 11.05 0.62
CA PRO A 62 16.41 10.48 0.84
C PRO A 62 15.42 10.89 -0.26
N TRP A 63 14.60 9.95 -0.71
CA TRP A 63 13.47 10.17 -1.59
C TRP A 63 12.18 10.02 -0.79
N ALA A 64 11.33 11.05 -0.85
CA ALA A 64 10.01 11.02 -0.25
C ALA A 64 9.08 10.10 -1.04
N THR A 65 8.40 9.21 -0.34
CA THR A 65 7.49 8.22 -0.90
C THR A 65 6.15 8.28 -0.17
N THR A 66 5.05 8.23 -0.91
CA THR A 66 3.71 8.12 -0.32
C THR A 66 3.40 6.67 0.00
N VAL A 67 2.85 6.42 1.19
CA VAL A 67 2.51 5.07 1.65
C VAL A 67 1.09 5.03 2.18
N ALA A 68 0.34 3.99 1.82
CA ALA A 68 -0.95 3.66 2.40
C ALA A 68 -0.88 2.32 3.15
N LEU A 69 -1.52 2.27 4.32
CA LEU A 69 -1.74 1.06 5.10
C LEU A 69 -3.22 0.71 5.09
N LEU A 70 -3.54 -0.54 4.74
CA LEU A 70 -4.90 -1.03 4.66
C LEU A 70 -5.11 -2.25 5.57
N GLY A 71 -6.19 -2.27 6.33
CA GLY A 71 -6.56 -3.37 7.21
C GLY A 71 -7.58 -4.31 6.56
N ALA A 72 -7.30 -5.60 6.58
CA ALA A 72 -8.28 -6.66 6.32
C ALA A 72 -8.82 -7.19 7.64
N TRP A 73 -10.13 -7.42 7.72
CA TRP A 73 -10.85 -7.84 8.92
C TRP A 73 -11.20 -9.33 8.89
#